data_AF-A0A7V8SJN0-F1
#
_entry.id   AF-A0A7V8SJN0-F1
#
_cell.length_a   1.000
_cell.length_b   1.000
_cell.length_c   1.000
_cell.angle_alpha   90.00
_cell.angle_beta   90.00
_cell.angle_gamma   90.00
#
_symmetry.space_group_name_H-M   'P 1'
#
loop_
_entity.id
_entity.type
_entity.pdbx_description
1 polymer ?
#
loop_
_entity_poly.entity_id
_entity_poly.type
_entity_poly.pdbx_seq_one_letter_code
_entity_poly.pdbx_strand_id
1 'polypeptide(L)'
;MTKISQIWIGVLLIILSLLIGTIFFYMQAMSPYSRAKSDAISLAKAKTPVKEVTNFEITTTLTTTYSLIGQDSKGEALGVLMPAKGGEIKVVKLADNKSDLTEKTAALTLYDGKVAWQTKDMVLYAFDTGEKIKG
;
A
#
# COMPACT_ATOMS: atom_id res chain seq x y z
N MET A 1 -46.54 20.28 15.66
CA MET A 1 -45.21 19.84 16.15
C MET A 1 -44.91 20.56 17.45
N THR A 2 -44.44 19.86 18.49
CA THR A 2 -44.07 20.51 19.75
C THR A 2 -42.67 21.11 19.63
N LYS A 3 -42.35 22.14 20.43
CA LYS A 3 -41.00 22.75 20.48
C LYS A 3 -39.92 21.71 20.79
N ILE A 4 -40.26 20.71 21.59
CA ILE A 4 -39.37 19.58 21.95
C ILE A 4 -39.02 18.75 20.71
N SER A 5 -40.00 18.40 19.87
CA SER A 5 -39.74 17.68 18.62
C SER A 5 -38.84 18.48 17.65
N GLN A 6 -38.99 19.80 17.60
CA GLN A 6 -38.14 20.67 16.76
C GLN A 6 -36.68 20.69 17.25
N ILE A 7 -36.45 20.73 18.55
CA ILE A 7 -35.10 20.66 19.14
C ILE A 7 -34.44 19.32 18.80
N TRP A 8 -35.14 18.20 18.95
CA TRP A 8 -34.61 16.88 18.61
C TRP A 8 -34.25 16.75 17.13
N ILE A 9 -35.08 17.29 16.23
CA ILE A 9 -34.77 17.31 14.79
C ILE A 9 -33.52 18.17 14.52
N GLY A 10 -33.40 19.33 15.15
CA GLY A 10 -32.20 20.18 15.02
C GLY A 10 -30.93 19.49 15.48
N VAL A 11 -30.96 18.85 16.66
CA VAL A 11 -29.84 18.06 17.19
C VAL A 11 -29.48 16.92 16.25
N LEU A 12 -30.48 16.19 15.73
CA LEU A 12 -30.26 15.10 14.79
C LEU A 12 -29.59 15.59 13.49
N LEU A 13 -30.03 16.73 12.94
CA LEU A 13 -29.44 17.31 11.73
C LEU A 13 -28.00 17.76 11.93
N ILE A 14 -27.67 18.31 13.11
CA ILE A 14 -26.29 18.67 13.45
C ILE A 14 -25.41 17.43 13.49
N ILE A 15 -25.85 16.37 14.19
CA ILE A 15 -25.10 15.10 14.26
C ILE A 15 -24.92 14.51 12.85
N LEU A 16 -25.97 14.47 12.04
CA LEU A 16 -25.91 13.95 10.68
C LEU A 16 -24.94 14.76 9.81
N SER A 17 -24.96 16.09 9.93
CA SER A 17 -24.05 16.97 9.18
C SER A 17 -22.59 16.72 9.55
N LEU A 18 -22.31 16.48 10.84
CA LEU A 18 -20.96 16.14 11.31
C LEU A 18 -20.50 14.78 10.77
N LEU A 19 -21.36 13.76 10.76
CA LEU A 19 -21.04 12.44 10.20
C LEU A 19 -20.76 12.49 8.70
N ILE A 20 -21.57 13.22 7.94
CA ILE A 20 -21.36 13.39 6.50
C ILE A 20 -20.05 14.16 6.26
N GLY A 21 -19.79 15.21 7.04
CA GLY A 21 -18.56 15.99 6.96
C GLY A 21 -17.30 15.16 7.18
N THR A 22 -17.29 14.25 8.18
CA THR A 22 -16.14 13.39 8.44
C THR A 22 -15.89 12.38 7.31
N ILE A 23 -16.95 11.85 6.68
CA ILE A 23 -16.83 10.95 5.52
C ILE A 23 -16.16 11.67 4.34
N PHE A 24 -16.65 12.87 3.99
CA PHE A 24 -16.05 13.64 2.90
C PHE A 24 -14.59 14.01 3.17
N PHE A 25 -14.28 14.42 4.40
CA PHE A 25 -12.91 14.70 4.82
C PHE A 25 -12.01 13.47 4.67
N TYR A 26 -12.48 12.30 5.14
CA TYR A 26 -11.77 11.03 5.01
C TYR A 26 -11.51 10.66 3.54
N MET A 27 -12.52 10.77 2.67
CA MET A 27 -12.38 10.50 1.24
C MET A 27 -11.33 11.41 0.57
N GLN A 28 -11.35 12.70 0.89
CA GLN A 28 -10.39 13.66 0.34
C GLN A 28 -8.97 13.39 0.85
N ALA A 29 -8.82 13.01 2.12
CA ALA A 29 -7.52 12.66 2.70
C ALA A 29 -6.92 11.38 2.07
N MET A 30 -7.76 10.42 1.67
CA MET A 30 -7.31 9.16 1.07
C MET A 30 -7.11 9.20 -0.45
N SER A 31 -7.70 10.18 -1.13
CA SER A 31 -7.54 10.41 -2.57
C SER A 31 -6.10 10.15 -3.09
N PRO A 32 -5.03 10.72 -2.52
CA PRO A 32 -3.68 10.50 -3.02
C PRO A 32 -3.25 9.02 -2.94
N TYR A 33 -3.53 8.34 -1.83
CA TYR A 33 -3.19 6.93 -1.66
C TYR A 33 -3.97 6.04 -2.62
N SER A 34 -5.29 6.25 -2.72
CA SER A 34 -6.16 5.46 -3.60
C SER A 34 -5.79 5.62 -5.08
N ARG A 35 -5.42 6.83 -5.51
CA ARG A 35 -4.92 7.08 -6.87
C ARG A 35 -3.59 6.36 -7.11
N ALA A 36 -2.61 6.55 -6.22
CA ALA A 36 -1.31 5.88 -6.34
C ALA A 36 -1.48 4.35 -6.42
N LYS A 37 -2.34 3.78 -5.58
CA LYS A 37 -2.69 2.35 -5.61
C LYS A 37 -3.28 1.93 -6.95
N SER A 38 -4.30 2.64 -7.44
CA SER A 38 -4.97 2.32 -8.71
C SER A 38 -4.01 2.40 -9.90
N ASP A 39 -3.23 3.48 -9.98
CA ASP A 39 -2.29 3.72 -11.08
C ASP A 39 -1.16 2.70 -11.07
N ALA A 40 -0.60 2.40 -9.88
CA ALA A 40 0.42 1.38 -9.70
C ALA A 40 -0.10 -0.01 -10.10
N ILE A 41 -1.29 -0.40 -9.65
CA ILE A 41 -1.89 -1.70 -10.02
C ILE A 41 -2.10 -1.78 -11.54
N SER A 42 -2.62 -0.72 -12.15
CA SER A 42 -2.84 -0.66 -13.60
C SER A 42 -1.52 -0.83 -14.36
N LEU A 43 -0.50 -0.08 -13.97
CA LEU A 43 0.83 -0.14 -14.60
C LEU A 43 1.48 -1.51 -14.41
N ALA A 44 1.40 -2.09 -13.20
CA ALA A 44 1.94 -3.40 -12.90
C ALA A 44 1.30 -4.48 -13.77
N LYS A 45 -0.04 -4.51 -13.89
CA LYS A 45 -0.75 -5.47 -14.76
C LYS A 45 -0.43 -5.29 -16.25
N ALA A 46 -0.10 -4.07 -16.67
CA ALA A 46 0.25 -3.77 -18.06
C ALA A 46 1.72 -4.10 -18.41
N LYS A 47 2.64 -3.98 -17.45
CA LYS A 47 4.09 -4.08 -17.68
C LYS A 47 4.74 -5.32 -17.09
N THR A 48 4.02 -6.10 -16.29
CA THR A 48 4.54 -7.28 -15.60
C THR A 48 3.59 -8.48 -15.76
N PRO A 49 4.02 -9.70 -15.40
CA PRO A 49 3.16 -10.88 -15.46
C PRO A 49 2.02 -10.91 -14.44
N VAL A 50 1.98 -10.00 -13.45
CA VAL A 50 0.99 -10.01 -12.37
C VAL A 50 -0.43 -9.80 -12.92
N LYS A 51 -1.39 -10.59 -12.43
CA LYS A 51 -2.80 -10.53 -12.82
C LYS A 51 -3.70 -10.13 -11.66
N GLU A 52 -3.42 -10.71 -10.50
CA GLU A 52 -4.14 -10.44 -9.26
C GLU A 52 -3.20 -9.75 -8.27
N VAL A 53 -3.67 -8.71 -7.61
CA VAL A 53 -2.89 -7.98 -6.60
C VAL A 53 -3.61 -8.15 -5.26
N THR A 54 -2.89 -8.70 -4.29
CA THR A 54 -3.40 -9.00 -2.95
C THR A 54 -2.92 -7.98 -1.92
N ASN A 55 -1.75 -7.38 -2.12
CA ASN A 55 -1.22 -6.34 -1.23
C ASN A 55 -0.64 -5.17 -2.03
N PHE A 56 -0.79 -3.97 -1.49
CA PHE A 56 -0.20 -2.73 -2.00
C PHE A 56 0.30 -1.92 -0.81
N GLU A 57 1.58 -1.54 -0.87
CA GLU A 57 2.23 -0.73 0.15
C GLU A 57 3.02 0.41 -0.49
N ILE A 58 3.14 1.52 0.24
CA ILE A 58 4.02 2.64 -0.13
C ILE A 58 5.11 2.73 0.92
N THR A 59 6.33 2.41 0.53
CA THR A 59 7.50 2.47 1.41
C THR A 59 8.40 3.62 0.99
N THR A 60 9.10 4.23 1.95
CA THR A 60 10.11 5.24 1.66
C THR A 60 11.38 4.90 2.43
N THR A 61 12.43 4.59 1.68
CA THR A 61 13.79 4.39 2.19
C THR A 61 14.66 5.57 1.73
N LEU A 62 15.59 5.36 0.79
CA LEU A 62 16.25 6.42 0.02
C LEU A 62 15.30 7.02 -1.03
N THR A 63 14.40 6.18 -1.57
CA THR A 63 13.39 6.57 -2.56
C THR A 63 12.05 5.97 -2.19
N THR A 64 10.97 6.67 -2.51
CA THR A 64 9.62 6.11 -2.36
C THR A 64 9.37 5.03 -3.40
N THR A 65 8.88 3.88 -2.94
CA THR A 65 8.60 2.70 -3.75
C THR A 65 7.14 2.30 -3.57
N TYR A 66 6.43 2.12 -4.69
CA TYR A 66 5.14 1.45 -4.73
C TYR A 66 5.38 -0.04 -4.85
N SER A 67 4.96 -0.77 -3.84
CA SER A 67 5.18 -2.19 -3.67
C SER A 67 3.87 -2.92 -3.85
N LEU A 68 3.85 -3.93 -4.72
CA LEU A 68 2.69 -4.76 -4.96
C LEU A 68 3.07 -6.22 -4.76
N ILE A 69 2.20 -6.95 -4.10
CA ILE A 69 2.30 -8.40 -4.03
C ILE A 69 1.04 -8.99 -4.64
N GLY A 70 1.23 -10.02 -5.44
CA GLY A 70 0.19 -10.59 -6.26
C GLY A 70 0.56 -11.94 -6.83
N GLN A 71 -0.23 -12.38 -7.79
CA GLN A 71 -0.03 -13.65 -8.48
C GLN A 71 -0.08 -13.48 -9.99
N ASP A 72 0.71 -14.29 -10.69
CA ASP A 72 0.62 -14.44 -12.15
C ASP A 72 -0.53 -15.39 -12.56
N SER A 73 -0.67 -15.64 -13.86
CA SER A 73 -1.70 -16.56 -14.38
C SER A 73 -1.50 -18.03 -14.00
N LYS A 74 -0.35 -18.39 -13.43
CA LYS A 74 -0.03 -19.75 -12.98
C LYS A 74 -0.16 -19.90 -11.47
N GLY A 75 -0.55 -18.82 -10.76
CA GLY A 75 -0.62 -18.78 -9.30
C GLY A 75 0.75 -18.57 -8.63
N GLU A 76 1.80 -18.23 -9.37
CA GLU A 76 3.11 -17.92 -8.80
C GLU A 76 3.05 -16.55 -8.09
N ALA A 77 3.45 -16.53 -6.82
CA ALA A 77 3.45 -15.31 -6.02
C ALA A 77 4.61 -14.39 -6.42
N LEU A 78 4.28 -13.16 -6.84
CA LEU A 78 5.22 -12.17 -7.32
C LEU A 78 5.17 -10.90 -6.47
N GLY A 79 6.35 -10.32 -6.23
CA GLY A 79 6.52 -8.95 -5.75
C GLY A 79 6.89 -8.03 -6.91
N VAL A 80 6.20 -6.90 -7.04
CA VAL A 80 6.46 -5.85 -8.03
C VAL A 80 6.83 -4.57 -7.30
N LEU A 81 7.99 -4.01 -7.61
CA LEU A 81 8.50 -2.79 -7.00
C LEU A 81 8.67 -1.71 -8.05
N MET A 82 8.03 -0.57 -7.84
CA MET A 82 8.05 0.56 -8.76
C MET A 82 8.51 1.83 -8.03
N PRO A 83 9.65 2.43 -8.40
CA PRO A 83 10.04 3.73 -7.88
C PRO A 83 8.97 4.78 -8.21
N ALA A 84 8.50 5.53 -7.21
CA ALA A 84 7.43 6.51 -7.38
C ALA A 84 7.82 7.68 -8.31
N LYS A 85 9.12 7.97 -8.42
CA LYS A 85 9.66 9.00 -9.33
C LYS A 85 9.93 8.49 -10.75
N GLY A 86 9.51 7.27 -11.06
CA GLY A 86 9.84 6.58 -12.30
C GLY A 86 11.21 5.90 -12.25
N GLY A 87 11.42 4.94 -13.14
CA GLY A 87 12.60 4.08 -13.17
C GLY A 87 12.26 2.67 -13.60
N GLU A 88 13.20 1.75 -13.39
CA GLU A 88 13.01 0.34 -13.68
C GLU A 88 12.01 -0.30 -12.70
N ILE A 89 11.01 -1.01 -13.25
CA ILE A 89 10.10 -1.84 -12.48
C ILE A 89 10.80 -3.17 -12.20
N LYS A 90 10.96 -3.51 -10.92
CA LYS A 90 11.54 -4.80 -10.54
C LYS A 90 10.44 -5.79 -10.19
N VAL A 91 10.61 -7.02 -10.68
CA VAL A 91 9.71 -8.14 -10.38
C VAL A 91 10.55 -9.25 -9.75
N VAL A 92 10.11 -9.75 -8.60
CA VAL A 92 10.74 -10.87 -7.89
C VAL A 92 9.72 -11.95 -7.62
N LYS A 93 10.16 -13.20 -7.61
CA LYS A 93 9.32 -14.31 -7.12
C LYS A 93 9.41 -14.33 -5.60
N LEU A 94 8.28 -14.35 -4.91
CA LEU A 94 8.31 -14.39 -3.45
C LEU A 94 8.91 -15.69 -2.91
N ALA A 95 8.93 -16.76 -3.70
CA ALA A 95 9.62 -18.01 -3.37
C ALA A 95 11.14 -17.86 -3.25
N ASP A 96 11.73 -16.81 -3.84
CA ASP A 96 13.17 -16.54 -3.77
C ASP A 96 13.57 -15.83 -2.47
N ASN A 97 12.59 -15.38 -1.67
CA ASN A 97 12.80 -14.74 -0.38
C ASN A 97 13.60 -15.66 0.56
N LYS A 98 14.68 -15.15 1.14
CA LYS A 98 15.48 -15.86 2.15
C LYS A 98 15.30 -15.34 3.57
N SER A 99 14.45 -14.33 3.78
CA SER A 99 14.05 -13.88 5.11
C SER A 99 12.83 -14.63 5.64
N ASP A 100 12.61 -14.57 6.94
CA ASP A 100 11.36 -15.02 7.59
C ASP A 100 10.21 -14.00 7.47
N LEU A 101 10.43 -12.92 6.70
CA LEU A 101 9.46 -11.83 6.55
C LEU A 101 8.49 -12.11 5.41
N THR A 102 7.26 -11.62 5.59
CA THR A 102 6.16 -11.77 4.63
C THR A 102 5.44 -10.43 4.49
N GLU A 103 4.54 -10.33 3.53
CA GLU A 103 3.67 -9.17 3.33
C GLU A 103 2.79 -8.81 4.53
N LYS A 104 2.70 -9.70 5.52
CA LYS A 104 1.97 -9.47 6.77
C LYS A 104 2.83 -8.80 7.85
N THR A 105 4.15 -9.03 7.80
CA THR A 105 5.10 -8.59 8.84
C THR A 105 5.96 -7.42 8.37
N ALA A 106 6.18 -7.29 7.06
CA ALA A 106 6.99 -6.26 6.45
C ALA A 106 6.46 -5.88 5.07
N ALA A 107 6.84 -4.70 4.60
CA ALA A 107 6.55 -4.24 3.25
C ALA A 107 7.79 -4.44 2.37
N LEU A 108 7.60 -4.99 1.17
CA LEU A 108 8.67 -5.12 0.19
C LEU A 108 9.07 -3.71 -0.31
N THR A 109 10.34 -3.43 -0.47
CA THR A 109 10.86 -2.11 -0.84
C THR A 109 12.14 -2.19 -1.66
N LEU A 110 12.52 -1.06 -2.26
CA LEU A 110 13.83 -0.88 -2.85
C LEU A 110 14.72 -0.11 -1.89
N TYR A 111 15.93 -0.61 -1.66
CA TYR A 111 16.98 0.09 -0.94
C TYR A 111 18.25 0.07 -1.80
N ASP A 112 18.70 1.25 -2.23
CA ASP A 112 19.84 1.40 -3.15
C ASP A 112 19.71 0.52 -4.41
N GLY A 113 18.49 0.49 -4.97
CA GLY A 113 18.15 -0.35 -6.12
C GLY A 113 18.04 -1.86 -5.83
N LYS A 114 18.37 -2.34 -4.63
CA LYS A 114 18.21 -3.75 -4.23
C LYS A 114 16.86 -3.98 -3.55
N VAL A 115 16.33 -5.19 -3.67
CA VAL A 115 15.05 -5.56 -3.05
C VAL A 115 15.29 -5.90 -1.58
N ALA A 116 14.46 -5.34 -0.72
CA ALA A 116 14.53 -5.50 0.72
C ALA A 116 13.11 -5.59 1.32
N TRP A 117 13.04 -6.05 2.56
CA TRP A 117 11.88 -5.96 3.42
C TRP A 117 12.06 -4.82 4.41
N GLN A 118 11.02 -4.00 4.58
CA GLN A 118 10.96 -2.94 5.59
C GLN A 118 9.91 -3.29 6.64
N THR A 119 10.33 -3.46 7.88
CA THR A 119 9.42 -3.69 9.00
C THR A 119 8.70 -2.41 9.40
N LYS A 120 7.65 -2.53 10.23
CA LYS A 120 6.94 -1.37 10.80
C LYS A 120 7.86 -0.45 11.61
N ASP A 121 8.90 -1.01 12.22
CA ASP A 121 9.92 -0.28 12.98
C ASP A 121 11.03 0.31 12.07
N MET A 122 10.80 0.34 10.76
CA MET A 122 11.71 0.90 9.74
C MET A 122 13.04 0.14 9.61
N VAL A 123 13.12 -1.08 10.11
CA VAL A 123 14.29 -1.96 9.97
C VAL A 123 14.26 -2.61 8.59
N LEU A 124 15.40 -2.62 7.90
CA LEU A 124 15.57 -3.19 6.57
C LEU A 124 16.28 -4.54 6.65
N TYR A 125 15.71 -5.53 5.95
CA TYR A 125 16.29 -6.85 5.76
C TYR A 125 16.42 -7.16 4.27
N ALA A 126 17.52 -7.78 3.87
CA ALA A 126 17.77 -8.15 2.50
C ALA A 126 16.81 -9.27 2.06
N PHE A 127 16.23 -9.14 0.88
CA PHE A 127 15.29 -10.14 0.34
C PHE A 127 16.00 -11.46 -0.01
N ASP A 128 17.20 -11.36 -0.56
CA ASP A 128 17.99 -12.45 -1.12
C ASP A 128 18.84 -13.21 -0.09
N THR A 129 19.16 -12.60 1.05
CA THR A 129 19.97 -13.22 2.11
C THR A 129 19.23 -13.33 3.44
N GLY A 130 18.20 -12.52 3.66
CA GLY A 130 17.50 -12.42 4.95
C GLY A 130 18.24 -11.60 6.02
N GLU A 131 19.44 -11.11 5.73
CA GLU A 131 20.26 -10.38 6.69
C GLU A 131 19.73 -8.96 6.97
N LYS A 132 19.90 -8.47 8.19
CA LYS A 132 19.59 -7.08 8.55
C LYS A 132 20.56 -6.14 7.82
N ILE A 133 20.02 -5.25 6.99
CA ILE A 133 20.78 -4.22 6.27
C ILE A 133 20.94 -2.96 7.13
N LYS A 134 19.84 -2.54 7.76
CA LYS A 134 19.77 -1.26 8.50
C LYS A 134 18.68 -1.33 9.56
N GLY A 135 18.84 -0.62 10.66
CA GLY A 135 17.76 -0.30 11.59
C GLY A 135 18.34 0.07 12.91
#